data_AF-A0A937ZP58-F1
#
_entry.id   AF-A0A937ZP58-F1
#
_cell.length_a   1.000
_cell.length_b   1.000
_cell.length_c   1.000
_cell.angle_alpha   90.00
_cell.angle_beta   90.00
_cell.angle_gamma   90.00
#
_symmetry.space_group_name_H-M   'P 1'
#
loop_
_entity.id
_entity.type
_entity.pdbx_description
1 polymer ?
#
loop_
_entity_poly.entity_id
_entity_poly.type
_entity_poly.pdbx_seq_one_letter_code
_entity_poly.pdbx_strand_id
1 'polypeptide(L)'
;MTLDLLLELSLNGLVIGSTYALFAIGLALIFGVLEFVNFAHGEFYMLGAMITATLVQTVGLDYWLTVPVVVVAGIVMGIALYDGLFKRLRQGDFEKSILITIGLAMVLQNGALYVWGPSPNLIKTDLVARVYELGALTIPATR
;
A
#
# COMPACT_ATOMS: atom_id res chain seq x y z
N MET A 1 8.23 21.95 26.61
CA MET A 1 7.43 21.30 25.55
C MET A 1 6.14 22.12 25.44
N THR A 2 5.93 22.83 24.34
CA THR A 2 4.70 23.61 24.13
C THR A 2 3.53 22.66 23.90
N LEU A 3 2.30 23.05 24.29
CA LEU A 3 1.10 22.23 24.10
C LEU A 3 0.90 21.87 22.62
N ASP A 4 1.23 22.82 21.73
CA ASP A 4 1.14 22.67 20.28
C ASP A 4 2.03 21.54 19.75
N LEU A 5 3.27 21.45 20.25
CA LEU A 5 4.20 20.38 19.87
C LEU A 5 3.67 19.00 20.30
N LEU A 6 3.05 18.91 21.48
CA LEU A 6 2.46 17.65 21.96
C LEU A 6 1.29 17.21 21.06
N LEU A 7 0.44 18.16 20.65
CA LEU A 7 -0.67 17.92 19.73
C LEU A 7 -0.17 17.47 18.35
N GLU A 8 0.83 18.15 17.80
CA GLU A 8 1.44 17.80 16.51
C GLU A 8 2.07 16.41 16.52
N LEU A 9 2.83 16.07 17.57
CA LEU A 9 3.44 14.75 17.74
C LEU A 9 2.38 13.65 17.87
N SER A 10 1.29 13.94 18.58
CA SER A 10 0.18 12.99 18.79
C SER A 10 -0.58 12.72 17.49
N LEU A 11 -0.84 13.77 16.69
CA LEU A 11 -1.48 13.64 15.38
C LEU A 11 -0.58 12.89 14.39
N ASN A 12 0.70 13.24 14.30
CA ASN A 12 1.66 12.50 13.47
C ASN A 12 1.78 11.04 13.90
N GLY A 13 1.79 10.78 15.21
CA GLY A 13 1.79 9.43 15.77
C GLY A 13 0.54 8.64 15.38
N LEU A 14 -0.63 9.27 15.39
CA LEU A 14 -1.89 8.65 14.99
C LEU A 14 -1.91 8.31 13.49
N VAL A 15 -1.42 9.20 12.64
CA VAL A 15 -1.29 8.96 11.19
C VAL A 15 -0.40 7.75 10.94
N ILE A 16 0.83 7.75 11.47
CA ILE A 16 1.79 6.66 11.25
C ILE A 16 1.26 5.37 11.88
N GLY A 17 0.68 5.46 13.07
CA GLY A 17 0.05 4.35 13.79
C GLY A 17 -1.11 3.74 13.01
N SER A 18 -1.98 4.55 12.40
CA SER A 18 -3.10 4.06 11.58
C SER A 18 -2.61 3.36 10.32
N THR A 19 -1.52 3.84 9.71
CA THR A 19 -0.87 3.16 8.59
C THR A 19 -0.39 1.78 9.04
N TYR A 20 0.40 1.68 10.12
CA TYR A 20 0.85 0.37 10.62
C TYR A 20 -0.31 -0.53 11.08
N ALA A 21 -1.37 0.03 11.65
CA ALA A 21 -2.57 -0.72 12.01
C ALA A 21 -3.25 -1.32 10.78
N LEU A 22 -3.38 -0.57 9.68
CA LEU A 22 -3.93 -1.09 8.42
C LEU A 22 -3.09 -2.24 7.85
N PHE A 23 -1.76 -2.11 7.88
CA PHE A 23 -0.86 -3.20 7.48
C PHE A 23 -1.04 -4.44 8.36
N ALA A 24 -1.10 -4.25 9.69
CA ALA A 24 -1.29 -5.33 10.64
C ALA A 24 -2.65 -6.03 10.46
N ILE A 25 -3.72 -5.27 10.22
CA ILE A 25 -5.05 -5.82 9.93
C ILE A 25 -5.03 -6.66 8.65
N GLY A 26 -4.37 -6.20 7.59
CA GLY A 26 -4.22 -6.98 6.36
C GLY A 26 -3.52 -8.32 6.60
N LEU A 27 -2.42 -8.30 7.36
CA LEU A 27 -1.69 -9.51 7.73
C LEU A 27 -2.51 -10.44 8.64
N ALA A 28 -3.25 -9.88 9.60
CA ALA A 28 -4.11 -10.62 10.51
C ALA A 28 -5.28 -11.28 9.78
N LEU A 29 -5.86 -10.65 8.75
CA LEU A 29 -6.92 -11.25 7.93
C LEU A 29 -6.39 -12.42 7.09
N ILE A 30 -5.20 -12.28 6.52
CA ILE A 30 -4.57 -13.35 5.73
C ILE A 30 -4.30 -14.57 6.62
N PHE A 31 -3.63 -14.40 7.74
CA PHE A 31 -3.28 -15.54 8.60
C PHE A 31 -4.44 -16.04 9.46
N GLY A 32 -5.30 -15.13 9.92
CA GLY A 32 -6.36 -15.44 10.88
C GLY A 32 -7.63 -16.01 10.26
N VAL A 33 -7.93 -15.69 8.99
CA VAL A 33 -9.15 -16.17 8.31
C VAL A 33 -8.83 -17.15 7.19
N LEU A 34 -7.80 -16.85 6.39
CA LEU A 34 -7.50 -17.65 5.19
C LEU A 34 -6.55 -18.83 5.47
N GLU A 35 -5.88 -18.84 6.63
CA GLU A 35 -4.98 -19.91 7.10
C GLU A 35 -3.88 -20.32 6.08
N PHE A 36 -3.52 -19.42 5.15
CA PHE A 36 -2.42 -19.62 4.21
C PHE A 36 -1.46 -18.43 4.23
N VAL A 37 -0.18 -18.68 3.93
CA VAL A 37 0.86 -17.66 3.98
C VAL A 37 1.00 -16.94 2.67
N ASN A 38 0.91 -15.61 2.71
CA ASN A 38 1.10 -14.75 1.54
C ASN A 38 2.36 -13.88 1.68
N PHE A 39 3.49 -14.36 1.14
CA PHE A 39 4.75 -13.59 1.09
C PHE A 39 4.71 -12.42 0.10
N ALA A 40 3.78 -12.41 -0.87
CA ALA A 40 3.62 -11.33 -1.82
C ALA A 40 2.89 -10.10 -1.25
N HIS A 41 2.52 -10.11 0.05
CA HIS A 41 1.72 -9.04 0.65
C HIS A 41 2.32 -7.64 0.44
N GLY A 42 3.64 -7.50 0.61
CA GLY A 42 4.35 -6.23 0.39
C GLY A 42 4.33 -5.75 -1.06
N GLU A 43 4.24 -6.66 -2.03
CA GLU A 43 4.20 -6.31 -3.45
C GLU A 43 2.86 -5.68 -3.83
N PHE A 44 1.75 -6.00 -3.15
CA PHE A 44 0.48 -5.31 -3.37
C PHE A 44 0.53 -3.86 -2.91
N TYR A 45 1.22 -3.58 -1.80
CA TYR A 45 1.46 -2.21 -1.34
C TYR A 45 2.31 -1.45 -2.36
N MET A 46 3.38 -2.06 -2.86
CA MET A 46 4.20 -1.49 -3.94
C MET A 46 3.35 -1.18 -5.17
N LEU A 47 2.55 -2.12 -5.68
CA LEU A 47 1.72 -1.90 -6.86
C LEU A 47 0.72 -0.76 -6.66
N GLY A 48 0.09 -0.66 -5.49
CA GLY A 48 -0.78 0.47 -5.17
C GLY A 48 -0.04 1.81 -5.25
N ALA A 49 1.17 1.88 -4.69
CA ALA A 49 2.01 3.08 -4.75
C ALA A 49 2.44 3.40 -6.20
N MET A 50 2.82 2.39 -6.99
CA MET A 50 3.28 2.58 -8.38
C MET A 50 2.15 2.98 -9.32
N ILE A 51 0.95 2.41 -9.15
CA ILE A 51 -0.25 2.83 -9.88
C ILE A 51 -0.58 4.28 -9.52
N THR A 52 -0.58 4.63 -8.23
CA THR A 52 -0.79 6.01 -7.78
C THR A 52 0.23 6.97 -8.40
N ALA A 53 1.52 6.62 -8.35
CA ALA A 53 2.58 7.42 -8.94
C ALA A 53 2.40 7.62 -10.44
N THR A 54 1.97 6.57 -11.15
CA THR A 54 1.69 6.65 -12.58
C THR A 54 0.50 7.56 -12.86
N LEU A 55 -0.61 7.40 -12.13
CA LEU A 55 -1.81 8.23 -12.32
C LEU A 55 -1.54 9.72 -12.03
N VAL A 56 -0.77 10.03 -10.97
CA VAL A 56 -0.43 11.42 -10.67
C VAL A 56 0.55 11.99 -11.70
N GLN A 57 1.66 11.30 -11.98
CA GLN A 57 2.77 11.88 -12.74
C GLN A 57 2.59 11.80 -14.27
N THR A 58 1.94 10.74 -14.76
CA THR A 58 1.78 10.53 -16.22
C THR A 58 0.39 10.94 -16.71
N VAL A 59 -0.66 10.65 -15.93
CA VAL A 59 -2.04 11.00 -16.30
C VAL A 59 -2.41 12.41 -15.79
N GLY A 60 -1.71 12.93 -14.80
CA GLY A 60 -2.01 14.23 -14.20
C GLY A 60 -3.25 14.22 -13.31
N LEU A 61 -3.64 13.04 -12.81
CA LEU A 61 -4.82 12.90 -11.96
C LEU A 61 -4.54 13.44 -10.54
N ASP A 62 -5.52 14.12 -9.95
CA ASP A 62 -5.42 14.54 -8.54
C ASP A 62 -5.17 13.31 -7.64
N TYR A 63 -4.25 13.45 -6.69
CA TYR A 63 -3.92 12.41 -5.72
C TYR A 63 -5.17 11.81 -5.05
N TRP A 64 -6.14 12.63 -4.64
CA TRP A 64 -7.35 12.12 -3.98
C TRP A 64 -8.23 11.29 -4.91
N LEU A 65 -8.22 11.60 -6.21
CA LEU A 65 -8.95 10.83 -7.22
C LEU A 65 -8.25 9.51 -7.57
N THR A 66 -6.96 9.37 -7.27
CA THR A 66 -6.27 8.08 -7.46
C THR A 66 -6.73 7.02 -6.46
N VAL A 67 -7.15 7.41 -5.25
CA VAL A 67 -7.58 6.49 -4.19
C VAL A 67 -8.68 5.53 -4.66
N PRO A 68 -9.84 5.98 -5.18
CA PRO A 68 -10.86 5.05 -5.66
C PRO A 68 -10.39 4.19 -6.83
N VAL A 69 -9.55 4.73 -7.71
CA VAL A 69 -9.00 3.99 -8.86
C VAL A 69 -8.11 2.84 -8.39
N VAL A 70 -7.22 3.10 -7.43
CA VAL A 70 -6.30 2.10 -6.86
C VAL A 70 -7.06 1.06 -6.05
N VAL A 71 -8.11 1.45 -5.32
CA VAL A 71 -8.99 0.51 -4.62
C VAL A 71 -9.66 -0.45 -5.61
N VAL A 72 -10.24 0.07 -6.69
CA VAL A 72 -10.86 -0.76 -7.73
C VAL A 72 -9.83 -1.67 -8.40
N ALA A 73 -8.65 -1.16 -8.73
CA ALA A 73 -7.55 -1.96 -9.30
C ALA A 73 -7.12 -3.09 -8.34
N GLY A 74 -7.03 -2.81 -7.04
CA GLY A 74 -6.71 -3.79 -6.01
C GLY A 74 -7.78 -4.88 -5.87
N ILE A 75 -9.06 -4.52 -5.94
CA ILE A 75 -10.17 -5.48 -5.92
C ILE A 75 -10.09 -6.40 -7.15
N VAL A 76 -9.93 -5.83 -8.35
CA VAL A 76 -9.82 -6.60 -9.59
C VAL A 76 -8.63 -7.56 -9.55
N MET A 77 -7.47 -7.09 -9.08
CA MET A 77 -6.28 -7.92 -8.91
C MET A 77 -6.50 -9.03 -7.88
N GLY A 78 -7.14 -8.71 -6.75
CA GLY A 78 -7.47 -9.68 -5.71
C GLY A 78 -8.38 -10.80 -6.22
N ILE A 79 -9.43 -10.46 -6.99
CA ILE A 79 -10.33 -11.44 -7.61
C ILE A 79 -9.56 -12.31 -8.60
N ALA A 80 -8.75 -11.70 -9.48
CA ALA A 80 -7.97 -12.44 -10.47
C ALA A 80 -6.97 -13.43 -9.82
N LEU A 81 -6.30 -13.02 -8.75
CA LEU A 81 -5.38 -13.88 -8.01
C LEU A 81 -6.10 -14.96 -7.21
N TYR A 82 -7.27 -14.63 -6.65
CA TYR A 82 -8.09 -15.62 -5.97
C TYR A 82 -8.51 -16.72 -6.93
N ASP A 83 -9.14 -16.39 -8.06
CA ASP A 83 -9.63 -17.38 -9.01
C ASP A 83 -8.48 -18.12 -9.74
N GLY A 84 -7.38 -17.42 -10.03
CA GLY A 84 -6.25 -17.97 -10.76
C GLY A 84 -5.31 -18.85 -9.91
N LEU A 85 -4.96 -18.38 -8.71
CA LEU A 85 -3.93 -19.00 -7.86
C LEU A 85 -4.53 -19.55 -6.56
N PHE A 86 -5.14 -18.70 -5.73
CA PHE A 86 -5.42 -19.05 -4.34
C PHE A 86 -6.57 -20.03 -4.15
N LYS A 87 -7.58 -20.02 -5.02
CA LYS A 87 -8.71 -20.97 -5.00
C LYS A 87 -8.28 -22.44 -5.11
N ARG A 88 -7.07 -22.69 -5.64
CA ARG A 88 -6.50 -24.04 -5.77
C ARG A 88 -5.72 -24.49 -4.52
N LEU A 89 -5.38 -23.56 -3.63
CA LEU A 89 -4.74 -23.87 -2.36
C LEU A 89 -5.78 -24.42 -1.39
N ARG A 90 -5.52 -25.60 -0.82
CA ARG A 90 -6.37 -26.19 0.24
C ARG A 90 -5.81 -25.80 1.61
N GLN A 91 -6.68 -25.75 2.61
CA GLN A 91 -6.26 -25.62 4.02
C GLN A 91 -5.26 -26.75 4.34
N GLY A 92 -4.10 -26.38 4.91
CA GLY A 92 -3.00 -27.29 5.22
C GLY A 92 -1.86 -27.35 4.19
N ASP A 93 -2.01 -26.76 3.00
CA ASP A 93 -0.95 -26.70 1.98
C ASP A 93 0.06 -25.54 2.24
N PHE A 94 0.62 -25.48 3.45
CA PHE A 94 1.48 -24.37 3.88
C PHE A 94 2.69 -24.19 2.96
N GLU A 95 3.37 -25.28 2.60
CA GLU A 95 4.55 -25.26 1.74
C GLU A 95 4.21 -24.76 0.33
N LYS A 96 3.05 -25.18 -0.22
CA LYS A 96 2.62 -24.74 -1.56
C LYS A 96 2.24 -23.26 -1.55
N SER A 97 1.59 -22.78 -0.48
CA SER A 97 1.23 -21.37 -0.34
C SER A 97 2.48 -20.49 -0.33
N ILE A 98 3.50 -20.88 0.43
CA ILE A 98 4.79 -20.18 0.46
C ILE A 98 5.43 -20.16 -0.92
N LEU A 99 5.57 -21.32 -1.57
CA LEU A 99 6.22 -21.42 -2.87
C LEU A 99 5.51 -20.56 -3.93
N ILE A 100 4.18 -20.62 -3.99
CA ILE A 100 3.38 -19.85 -4.95
C ILE A 100 3.46 -18.36 -4.66
N THR A 101 3.42 -17.94 -3.39
CA THR A 101 3.40 -16.52 -3.04
C THR A 101 4.78 -15.88 -3.14
N ILE A 102 5.87 -16.61 -2.89
CA ILE A 102 7.23 -16.15 -3.21
C ILE A 102 7.40 -16.02 -4.72
N GLY A 103 6.96 -17.00 -5.50
CA GLY A 103 7.00 -16.92 -6.97
C GLY A 103 6.19 -15.74 -7.51
N LEU A 104 5.00 -15.52 -6.96
CA LEU A 104 4.18 -14.35 -7.27
C LEU A 104 4.91 -13.05 -6.88
N ALA A 105 5.52 -12.99 -5.70
CA ALA A 105 6.26 -11.81 -5.27
C ALA A 105 7.39 -11.47 -6.25
N MET A 106 8.17 -12.48 -6.68
CA MET A 106 9.21 -12.29 -7.69
C MET A 106 8.66 -11.79 -9.02
N VAL A 107 7.53 -12.33 -9.49
CA VAL A 107 6.90 -11.89 -10.75
C VAL A 107 6.41 -10.44 -10.63
N LEU A 108 5.74 -10.08 -9.53
CA LEU A 108 5.24 -8.71 -9.32
C LEU A 108 6.39 -7.72 -9.16
N GLN A 109 7.42 -8.07 -8.40
CA GLN A 109 8.60 -7.24 -8.18
C GLN A 109 9.39 -7.02 -9.47
N ASN A 110 9.71 -8.09 -10.21
CA ASN A 110 10.43 -7.97 -11.47
C ASN A 110 9.58 -7.29 -12.56
N GLY A 111 8.28 -7.55 -12.57
CA GLY A 111 7.34 -6.83 -13.43
C GLY A 111 7.34 -5.33 -13.13
N ALA A 112 7.37 -4.96 -11.86
CA ALA A 112 7.45 -3.56 -11.47
C ALA A 112 8.79 -2.93 -11.88
N LEU A 113 9.91 -3.63 -11.69
CA LEU A 113 11.22 -3.18 -12.16
C LEU A 113 11.27 -3.03 -13.68
N TYR A 114 10.60 -3.90 -14.42
CA TYR A 114 10.52 -3.82 -15.88
C TYR A 114 9.70 -2.61 -16.35
N VAL A 115 8.56 -2.34 -15.71
CA VAL A 115 7.65 -1.26 -16.11
C VAL A 115 8.15 0.12 -15.65
N TRP A 116 8.65 0.23 -14.42
CA TRP A 116 8.98 1.50 -13.79
C TRP A 116 10.48 1.72 -13.54
N GLY A 117 11.30 0.71 -13.73
CA GLY A 117 12.74 0.76 -13.45
C GLY A 117 13.08 0.59 -11.96
N PRO A 118 14.38 0.48 -11.64
CA PRO A 118 14.87 0.32 -10.26
C PRO A 118 14.96 1.63 -9.48
N SER A 119 14.75 2.77 -10.14
CA SER A 119 14.86 4.09 -9.51
C SER A 119 13.64 4.38 -8.63
N PRO A 120 13.84 4.93 -7.42
CA PRO A 120 12.72 5.32 -6.55
C PRO A 120 11.81 6.34 -7.24
N ASN A 121 10.54 5.97 -7.43
CA ASN A 121 9.53 6.86 -7.97
C ASN A 121 8.84 7.62 -6.83
N LEU A 122 9.32 8.83 -6.56
CA LEU A 122 8.72 9.74 -5.59
C LEU A 122 7.54 10.47 -6.25
N ILE A 123 6.36 10.37 -5.65
CA ILE A 123 5.16 11.07 -6.11
C ILE A 123 5.35 12.56 -5.88
N LYS A 124 5.57 13.33 -6.95
CA LYS A 124 5.63 14.79 -6.91
C LYS A 124 4.20 15.31 -7.02
N THR A 125 3.59 15.62 -5.88
CA THR A 125 2.28 16.28 -5.81
C THR A 125 2.40 17.53 -4.94
N ASP A 126 1.57 18.53 -5.19
CA ASP A 126 1.53 19.75 -4.38
C ASP A 126 1.22 19.46 -2.91
N LEU A 127 0.56 18.33 -2.62
CA LEU A 127 0.33 17.85 -1.26
C LEU A 127 1.64 17.54 -0.51
N VAL A 128 2.74 17.25 -1.24
CA VAL A 128 4.07 17.06 -0.63
C VAL A 128 4.68 18.34 -0.10
N ALA A 129 4.36 19.47 -0.73
CA ALA A 129 4.83 20.78 -0.32
C ALA A 129 3.80 21.56 0.52
N ARG A 130 2.54 21.12 0.55
CA ARG A 130 1.45 21.85 1.21
C ARG A 130 1.46 21.53 2.70
N VAL A 131 1.80 22.53 3.51
CA VAL A 131 1.65 22.50 4.97
C VAL A 131 0.40 23.30 5.31
N TYR A 132 -0.54 22.68 6.01
CA TYR A 132 -1.69 23.40 6.57
C TYR A 132 -1.28 23.97 7.92
N GLU A 133 -1.20 25.30 8.00
CA GLU A 133 -0.99 26.02 9.26
C GLU A 133 -2.35 26.32 9.90
N LEU A 134 -2.74 25.50 10.87
CA LEU A 134 -3.93 25.72 11.70
C LEU A 134 -3.51 26.49 12.95
N GLY A 135 -3.36 27.81 12.82
CA GLY A 135 -2.86 28.65 13.91
C GLY A 135 -1.38 28.39 14.19
N ALA A 136 -1.03 27.87 15.38
CA ALA A 136 0.34 27.48 15.73
C ALA A 136 0.70 26.03 15.34
N LEU A 137 -0.23 25.29 14.72
CA LEU A 137 -0.08 23.89 14.38
C LEU A 137 0.28 23.73 12.89
N THR A 138 1.44 23.17 12.59
CA THR A 138 1.88 22.81 11.24
C THR A 138 1.54 21.35 10.95
N ILE A 139 0.59 21.08 10.07
CA ILE A 139 0.27 19.72 9.60
C ILE A 139 0.72 19.58 8.15
N PRO A 140 1.76 18.78 7.84
CA PRO A 140 2.13 18.47 6.47
C PRO A 140 0.99 17.67 5.79
N ALA A 141 0.53 18.08 4.61
CA ALA A 141 -0.53 17.37 3.88
C ALA A 141 -0.12 15.98 3.35
N THR A 142 1.09 15.52 3.67
CA THR A 142 1.65 14.21 3.33
C THR A 142 1.44 13.13 4.38
N ARG A 143 1.07 13.53 5.60
CA ARG A 143 0.93 12.65 6.75
C ARG A 143 -0.49 12.73 7.26
#